data_AF-A0A349VXT9-F1
#
_entry.id   AF-A0A349VXT9-F1
#
_cell.length_a   1.000
_cell.length_b   1.000
_cell.length_c   1.000
_cell.angle_alpha   90.00
_cell.angle_beta   90.00
_cell.angle_gamma   90.00
#
_symmetry.space_group_name_H-M   'P 1'
#
loop_
_entity.id
_entity.type
_entity.pdbx_description
1 polymer ?
#
loop_
_entity_poly.entity_id
_entity_poly.type
_entity_poly.pdbx_seq_one_letter_code
_entity_poly.pdbx_strand_id
1 'polypeptide(L)' 'MTIDELRKNGLILFEAVVGSRAYGLATASSDTDIKGVFYLPLED' A
#
# COMPACT_ATOMS: atom_id res chain seq x y z
N MET A 1 2.15 13.28 1.89
CA MET A 1 2.24 11.87 2.34
C MET A 1 1.53 10.94 1.36
N THR A 2 2.27 10.48 0.36
CA THR A 2 1.89 9.44 -0.60
C THR A 2 2.51 8.09 -0.19
N ILE A 3 2.02 6.98 -0.76
CA ILE A 3 2.63 5.67 -0.52
C ILE A 3 4.09 5.60 -1.00
N ASP A 4 4.43 6.34 -2.06
CA ASP A 4 5.80 6.41 -2.58
C ASP A 4 6.74 7.18 -1.64
N GLU A 5 6.26 8.26 -1.02
CA GLU A 5 6.99 8.97 0.04
C GLU A 5 7.24 8.07 1.25
N LEU A 6 6.20 7.32 1.70
CA LEU A 6 6.32 6.39 2.81
C LEU A 6 7.35 5.27 2.53
N ARG A 7 7.37 4.72 1.31
CA ARG A 7 8.35 3.72 0.88
C ARG A 7 9.76 4.28 0.83
N LYS A 8 9.94 5.46 0.22
CA LYS A 8 11.23 6.13 0.10
C LYS A 8 11.86 6.43 1.46
N ASN A 9 11.04 6.78 2.44
CA ASN A 9 11.47 7.12 3.79
C ASN A 9 11.50 5.91 4.75
N GLY A 10 11.19 4.70 4.30
CA GLY A 10 11.22 3.48 5.13
C GLY A 10 10.18 3.49 6.27
N LEU A 11 9.04 4.16 6.08
CA LEU A 11 8.04 4.39 7.13
C LEU A 11 6.93 3.34 7.18
N ILE A 12 6.96 2.34 6.29
CA ILE A 12 5.95 1.29 6.23
C ILE A 12 6.36 0.14 7.16
N LEU A 13 5.49 -0.17 8.12
CA LEU A 13 5.67 -1.30 9.02
C LEU A 13 5.10 -2.59 8.40
N PHE A 14 3.90 -2.49 7.82
CA PHE A 14 3.25 -3.59 7.12
C PHE A 14 2.61 -3.08 5.84
N GLU A 15 2.69 -3.87 4.77
CA GLU A 15 2.02 -3.63 3.50
C GLU A 15 1.50 -4.96 2.95
N ALA A 16 0.29 -4.95 2.42
CA ALA A 16 -0.32 -6.09 1.77
C ALA A 16 -1.13 -5.65 0.55
N VAL A 17 -1.02 -6.43 -0.53
CA VAL A 17 -2.00 -6.40 -1.61
C VAL A 17 -3.27 -7.07 -1.09
N VAL A 18 -4.39 -6.38 -1.24
CA VAL A 18 -5.71 -6.89 -0.84
C VAL A 18 -6.64 -6.89 -2.06
N GLY A 19 -7.91 -7.26 -1.85
CA GLY A 19 -8.90 -7.21 -2.91
C GLY A 19 -8.74 -8.31 -3.96
N SER A 20 -9.29 -8.09 -5.16
CA SER A 20 -9.46 -9.12 -6.19
C SER A 20 -8.14 -9.80 -6.58
N ARG A 21 -7.03 -9.05 -6.60
CA ARG A 21 -5.69 -9.59 -6.91
C ARG A 21 -5.16 -10.54 -5.84
N ALA A 22 -5.44 -10.27 -4.56
CA ALA A 22 -5.04 -11.15 -3.47
C ALA A 22 -5.76 -12.51 -3.51
N TYR A 23 -6.98 -12.54 -4.05
CA TYR A 23 -7.80 -13.75 -4.15
C TYR A 23 -7.81 -14.39 -5.56
N GLY A 24 -7.02 -13.87 -6.51
CA GLY A 24 -6.99 -14.38 -7.88
C GLY A 24 -8.28 -14.15 -8.68
N LEU A 25 -9.11 -13.18 -8.28
CA LEU A 25 -10.38 -12.83 -8.92
C LEU A 25 -10.29 -11.59 -9.81
N ALA A 26 -9.08 -11.05 -10.01
CA ALA A 26 -8.87 -9.83 -10.78
C ALA A 26 -9.15 -10.03 -12.28
N THR A 27 -9.79 -9.05 -12.90
CA THR A 27 -9.91 -8.94 -14.36
C THR A 27 -8.83 -8.01 -14.90
N ALA A 28 -8.70 -7.92 -16.23
CA ALA A 28 -7.74 -7.00 -16.87
C ALA A 28 -7.95 -5.52 -16.50
N SER A 29 -9.18 -5.14 -16.15
CA SER A 29 -9.52 -3.77 -15.74
C SER A 29 -9.43 -3.56 -14.23
N SER A 30 -9.11 -4.60 -13.44
CA SER A 30 -8.98 -4.46 -11.99
C SER A 30 -7.73 -3.68 -11.62
N ASP A 31 -7.93 -2.69 -10.76
CA ASP A 31 -6.88 -1.96 -10.06
C ASP A 31 -6.21 -2.83 -8.99
N THR A 32 -5.34 -2.21 -8.18
CA THR A 32 -4.59 -2.90 -7.12
C THR A 32 -4.83 -2.19 -5.80
N ASP A 33 -5.58 -2.83 -4.92
CA ASP A 33 -5.76 -2.34 -3.56
C ASP A 33 -4.53 -2.68 -2.72
N ILE A 34 -4.01 -1.67 -2.02
CA ILE A 34 -2.91 -1.81 -1.07
C ILE A 34 -3.38 -1.29 0.27
N LYS A 35 -3.16 -2.08 1.33
CA LYS A 35 -3.36 -1.65 2.72
C LYS A 35 -2.07 -1.82 3.50
N GLY A 36 -1.87 -0.97 4.51
CA GLY A 36 -0.69 -1.04 5.33
C GLY A 36 -0.82 -0.28 6.64
N VAL A 37 0.18 -0.48 7.50
CA VAL A 37 0.41 0.28 8.73
C VAL A 37 1.72 1.03 8.53
N PHE A 38 1.72 2.32 8.82
CA PHE A 38 2.89 3.18 8.64
C PHE A 38 3.09 4.07 9.86
N TYR A 39 4.32 4.53 10.06
CA TYR A 39 4.65 5.55 11.03
C TYR A 39 4.20 6.91 10.50
N LEU A 40 3.39 7.64 11.28
CA LEU A 40 3.12 9.03 10.98
C LEU A 40 4.41 9.84 11.20
N PRO A 41 4.94 10.52 10.17
CA PRO A 41 6.08 11.41 10.33
C PRO A 41 5.74 12.50 11.37
N LEU A 42 6.67 12.81 12.27
CA LEU A 42 6.53 13.94 13.20
C LEU A 42 6.73 15.29 12.51
N GLU A 43 7.42 15.29 11.36
CA GLU A 43 7.76 16.46 10.55
C GLU A 43 7.57 16.09 9.06
N ASP A 44 7.28 17.09 8.20
CA ASP A 44 7.04 16.92 6.76
C ASP A 44 8.30 16.58 5.95
#